data_AF-A0A3P6S4P0-F1
#
_entry.id   AF-A0A3P6S4P0-F1
#
_cell.length_a   1.000
_cell.length_b   1.000
_cell.length_c   1.000
_cell.angle_alpha   90.00
_cell.angle_beta   90.00
_cell.angle_gamma   90.00
#
_symmetry.space_group_name_H-M   'P 1'
#
loop_
_entity.id
_entity.type
_entity.pdbx_description
1 polymer ?
#
loop_
_entity_poly.entity_id
_entity_poly.type
_entity_poly.pdbx_seq_one_letter_code
_entity_poly.pdbx_strand_id
1 'polypeptide(L)'
;MCFVFFRLAFTESEGVQAIVAALNGKTNFQLQYQLAFALWCLTFNPEIARRTPSLGVIQALGDILSESSKEKVIRIIIATFSNILKKVEEKDIKKEAALQMVQCKTLKTLELTDAKKYGDTELEEDVEFLSSQLQLSVQDLSSFDEYCSEVRSGRLQWSPVHKSDKFWRENAPRFNEKNFELIKILIRLLETSQDPLILCVAAHDVGEYVRHYPRGKTVIEQYQGKQAVMRLLTAEDPNVRYHALLAVQKLMVHNWEYLGKQLDVEAPETVAVK
;
A
#
# COMPACT_ATOMS: atom_id res chain seq x y z
N MET A 1 -34.51 -17.59 2.98
CA MET A 1 -34.12 -18.55 1.93
C MET A 1 -34.05 -17.92 0.54
N CYS A 2 -35.11 -17.27 0.02
CA CYS A 2 -35.09 -16.68 -1.34
C CYS A 2 -33.99 -15.64 -1.60
N PHE A 3 -33.69 -14.74 -0.65
CA PHE A 3 -32.68 -13.70 -0.86
C PHE A 3 -31.24 -14.21 -1.01
N VAL A 4 -30.90 -15.35 -0.42
CA VAL A 4 -29.54 -15.94 -0.54
C VAL A 4 -29.36 -16.52 -1.94
N PHE A 5 -30.41 -17.14 -2.49
CA PHE A 5 -30.39 -17.76 -3.82
C PHE A 5 -30.14 -16.72 -4.93
N PHE A 6 -30.85 -15.60 -4.90
CA PHE A 6 -30.66 -14.54 -5.91
C PHE A 6 -29.27 -13.91 -5.88
N ARG A 7 -28.63 -13.80 -4.71
CA ARG A 7 -27.27 -13.25 -4.59
C ARG A 7 -26.23 -14.16 -5.26
N LEU A 8 -26.37 -15.48 -5.07
CA LEU A 8 -25.47 -16.46 -5.68
C LEU A 8 -25.69 -16.52 -7.19
N ALA A 9 -26.95 -16.63 -7.65
CA ALA A 9 -27.27 -16.64 -9.07
C ALA A 9 -26.80 -15.37 -9.80
N PHE A 10 -26.93 -14.20 -9.17
CA PHE A 10 -26.40 -12.94 -9.71
C PHE A 10 -24.87 -12.96 -9.82
N THR A 11 -24.18 -13.53 -8.83
CA THR A 11 -22.71 -13.65 -8.84
C THR A 11 -22.23 -14.67 -9.87
N GLU A 12 -22.95 -15.78 -10.05
CA GLU A 12 -22.69 -16.79 -11.09
C GLU A 12 -22.89 -16.23 -12.50
N SER A 13 -23.79 -15.26 -12.66
CA SER A 13 -24.06 -14.57 -13.93
C SER A 13 -23.15 -13.36 -14.18
N GLU A 14 -21.97 -13.32 -13.55
CA GLU A 14 -21.00 -12.20 -13.65
C GLU A 14 -21.55 -10.82 -13.26
N GLY A 15 -22.60 -10.79 -12.45
CA GLY A 15 -23.26 -9.53 -12.06
C GLY A 15 -22.36 -8.61 -11.24
N VAL A 16 -21.43 -9.15 -10.45
CA VAL A 16 -20.45 -8.35 -9.69
C VAL A 16 -19.52 -7.59 -10.66
N GLN A 17 -19.02 -8.26 -11.68
CA GLN A 17 -18.15 -7.68 -12.70
C GLN A 17 -18.89 -6.59 -13.49
N ALA A 18 -20.17 -6.80 -13.81
CA ALA A 18 -21.00 -5.79 -14.45
C ALA A 18 -21.16 -4.53 -13.58
N ILE A 19 -21.35 -4.69 -12.26
CA ILE A 19 -21.40 -3.55 -11.32
C ILE A 19 -20.06 -2.82 -11.29
N VAL A 20 -18.94 -3.54 -11.19
CA VAL A 20 -17.59 -2.95 -11.16
C VAL A 20 -17.31 -2.18 -12.45
N ALA A 21 -17.64 -2.74 -13.62
CA ALA A 21 -17.51 -2.07 -14.90
C ALA A 21 -18.34 -0.78 -14.96
N ALA A 22 -19.57 -0.80 -14.44
CA ALA A 22 -20.42 0.39 -14.36
C ALA A 22 -19.85 1.45 -13.41
N LEU A 23 -19.32 1.06 -12.25
CA LEU A 23 -18.71 1.97 -11.27
C LEU A 23 -17.47 2.67 -11.82
N ASN A 24 -16.64 1.96 -12.61
CA ASN A 24 -15.46 2.51 -13.27
C ASN A 24 -15.79 3.50 -14.41
N GLY A 25 -17.05 3.54 -14.85
CA GLY A 25 -17.54 4.53 -15.81
C GLY A 25 -17.80 5.89 -15.15
N LYS A 26 -18.04 6.93 -15.98
CA LYS A 26 -18.51 8.24 -15.49
C LYS A 26 -19.94 8.12 -14.97
N THR A 27 -20.09 7.88 -13.68
CA THR A 27 -21.38 7.71 -13.01
C THR A 27 -21.67 8.89 -12.09
N ASN A 28 -22.95 9.26 -11.97
CA ASN A 28 -23.36 10.28 -10.99
C ASN A 28 -23.39 9.68 -9.58
N PHE A 29 -23.36 10.54 -8.55
CA PHE A 29 -23.30 10.08 -7.15
C PHE A 29 -24.51 9.22 -6.73
N GLN A 30 -25.66 9.36 -7.40
CA GLN A 30 -26.85 8.57 -7.12
C GLN A 30 -26.66 7.12 -7.59
N LEU A 31 -26.11 6.95 -8.80
CA LEU A 31 -25.81 5.65 -9.36
C LEU A 31 -24.66 4.97 -8.61
N GLN A 32 -23.61 5.72 -8.23
CA GLN A 32 -22.54 5.22 -7.36
C GLN A 32 -23.10 4.66 -6.05
N TYR A 33 -24.00 5.40 -5.39
CA TYR A 33 -24.67 4.94 -4.17
C TYR A 33 -25.47 3.65 -4.40
N GLN A 34 -26.28 3.57 -5.45
CA GLN A 34 -27.12 2.40 -5.74
C GLN A 34 -26.30 1.14 -6.05
N LEU A 35 -25.22 1.30 -6.81
CA LEU A 35 -24.30 0.21 -7.15
C LEU A 35 -23.49 -0.24 -5.93
N ALA A 36 -22.98 0.70 -5.13
CA ALA A 36 -22.31 0.38 -3.86
C ALA A 36 -23.26 -0.30 -2.87
N PHE A 37 -24.53 0.12 -2.81
CA PHE A 37 -25.56 -0.51 -1.98
C PHE A 37 -25.84 -1.96 -2.42
N ALA A 38 -25.88 -2.22 -3.73
CA ALA A 38 -26.00 -3.58 -4.24
C ALA A 38 -24.80 -4.44 -3.81
N LEU A 39 -23.58 -3.92 -3.90
CA LEU A 39 -22.38 -4.61 -3.43
C LEU A 39 -22.40 -4.87 -1.91
N TRP A 40 -22.80 -3.88 -1.11
CA TRP A 40 -23.00 -4.04 0.34
C TRP A 40 -23.97 -5.17 0.66
N CYS A 41 -25.09 -5.25 -0.07
CA CYS A 41 -26.06 -6.33 0.09
C CYS A 41 -25.45 -7.70 -0.26
N LEU A 42 -24.61 -7.78 -1.28
CA LEU A 42 -23.94 -9.01 -1.70
C LEU A 42 -22.92 -9.50 -0.67
N THR A 43 -22.15 -8.58 -0.05
CA THR A 43 -21.07 -8.93 0.89
C THR A 43 -21.55 -9.54 2.21
N PHE A 44 -22.86 -9.52 2.50
CA PHE A 44 -23.41 -10.26 3.65
C PHE A 44 -23.34 -11.78 3.49
N ASN A 45 -23.16 -12.28 2.26
CA ASN A 45 -22.87 -13.70 2.01
C ASN A 45 -21.35 -13.92 2.11
N PRO A 46 -20.86 -14.75 3.06
CA PRO A 46 -19.42 -15.01 3.21
C PRO A 46 -18.75 -15.51 1.93
N GLU A 47 -19.42 -16.34 1.13
CA GLU A 47 -18.84 -16.86 -0.12
C GLU A 47 -18.59 -15.74 -1.13
N ILE A 48 -19.51 -14.77 -1.22
CA ILE A 48 -19.36 -13.62 -2.09
C ILE A 48 -18.31 -12.68 -1.52
N ALA A 49 -18.34 -12.44 -0.20
CA ALA A 49 -17.37 -11.61 0.52
C ALA A 49 -15.92 -12.07 0.29
N ARG A 50 -15.68 -13.39 0.25
CA ARG A 50 -14.37 -13.99 -0.05
C ARG A 50 -13.87 -13.70 -1.45
N ARG A 51 -14.78 -13.62 -2.43
CA ARG A 51 -14.44 -13.37 -3.85
C ARG A 51 -14.30 -11.88 -4.17
N THR A 52 -14.90 -10.99 -3.38
CA THR A 52 -14.90 -9.53 -3.60
C THR A 52 -13.52 -8.91 -3.87
N PRO A 53 -12.44 -9.24 -3.13
CA PRO A 53 -11.10 -8.70 -3.39
C PRO A 53 -10.58 -9.05 -4.79
N SER A 54 -10.73 -10.32 -5.19
CA SER A 54 -10.30 -10.82 -6.52
C SER A 54 -11.09 -10.22 -7.69
N LEU A 55 -12.30 -9.71 -7.43
CA LEU A 55 -13.21 -9.16 -8.45
C LEU A 55 -13.00 -7.65 -8.68
N GLY A 56 -12.01 -7.03 -8.03
CA GLY A 56 -11.69 -5.61 -8.22
C GLY A 56 -12.68 -4.64 -7.56
N VAL A 57 -13.57 -5.14 -6.70
CA VAL A 57 -14.59 -4.32 -6.04
C VAL A 57 -13.97 -3.32 -5.06
N ILE A 58 -12.94 -3.73 -4.31
CA ILE A 58 -12.28 -2.85 -3.33
C ILE A 58 -11.63 -1.67 -4.04
N GLN A 59 -10.97 -1.91 -5.18
CA GLN A 59 -10.36 -0.85 -5.99
C GLN A 59 -11.41 0.14 -6.51
N ALA A 60 -12.47 -0.36 -7.15
CA ALA A 60 -13.53 0.49 -7.72
C ALA A 60 -14.23 1.37 -6.67
N LEU A 61 -14.53 0.80 -5.49
CA LEU A 61 -15.13 1.56 -4.40
C LEU A 61 -14.13 2.49 -3.71
N GLY A 62 -12.87 2.07 -3.60
CA GLY A 62 -11.80 2.86 -2.98
C GLY A 62 -11.50 4.15 -3.75
N ASP A 63 -11.47 4.06 -5.07
CA ASP A 63 -11.28 5.23 -5.94
C ASP A 63 -12.42 6.25 -5.74
N ILE A 64 -13.68 5.78 -5.76
CA ILE A 64 -14.86 6.63 -5.50
C ILE A 64 -14.83 7.22 -4.09
N LEU A 65 -14.46 6.42 -3.08
CA LEU A 65 -14.39 6.87 -1.68
C LEU A 65 -13.38 8.00 -1.51
N SER A 66 -12.26 7.95 -2.23
CA SER A 66 -11.20 8.95 -2.13
C SER A 66 -11.58 10.32 -2.73
N GLU A 67 -12.53 10.35 -3.67
CA GLU A 67 -12.97 11.55 -4.39
C GLU A 67 -14.34 12.08 -3.95
N SER A 68 -15.15 11.23 -3.30
CA SER A 68 -16.52 11.58 -2.94
C SER A 68 -16.58 12.58 -1.79
N SER A 69 -17.41 13.60 -1.95
CA SER A 69 -17.84 14.52 -0.89
C SER A 69 -19.26 14.21 -0.40
N LYS A 70 -19.92 13.18 -0.94
CA LYS A 70 -21.31 12.85 -0.62
C LYS A 70 -21.36 11.84 0.51
N GLU A 71 -21.83 12.28 1.67
CA GLU A 71 -21.90 11.48 2.90
C GLU A 71 -22.57 10.12 2.70
N LYS A 72 -23.72 10.05 2.02
CA LYS A 72 -24.39 8.78 1.75
C LYS A 72 -23.55 7.78 0.95
N VAL A 73 -22.68 8.26 0.04
CA VAL A 73 -21.78 7.43 -0.75
C VAL A 73 -20.62 6.96 0.13
N ILE A 74 -20.05 7.86 0.94
CA ILE A 74 -19.00 7.54 1.90
C ILE A 74 -19.48 6.46 2.88
N ARG A 75 -20.65 6.67 3.50
CA ARG A 75 -21.25 5.74 4.47
C ARG A 75 -21.45 4.34 3.91
N ILE A 76 -22.03 4.21 2.70
CA ILE A 76 -22.29 2.89 2.13
C ILE A 76 -20.99 2.16 1.73
N ILE A 77 -19.97 2.89 1.28
CA ILE A 77 -18.68 2.27 0.93
C ILE A 77 -17.95 1.80 2.19
N ILE A 78 -17.90 2.62 3.24
CA ILE A 78 -17.32 2.24 4.54
C ILE A 78 -18.05 1.01 5.10
N ALA A 79 -19.38 1.01 5.09
CA ALA A 79 -20.17 -0.15 5.52
C ALA A 79 -19.88 -1.41 4.67
N THR A 80 -19.64 -1.25 3.36
CA THR A 80 -19.24 -2.36 2.47
C THR A 80 -17.88 -2.93 2.86
N PHE A 81 -16.89 -2.07 3.09
CA PHE A 81 -15.55 -2.48 3.52
C PHE A 81 -15.57 -3.16 4.88
N SER A 82 -16.30 -2.60 5.85
CA SER A 82 -16.52 -3.21 7.16
C SER A 82 -17.11 -4.60 7.02
N ASN A 83 -18.16 -4.75 6.21
CA ASN A 83 -18.84 -6.04 6.04
C ASN A 83 -17.92 -7.10 5.40
N ILE A 84 -17.09 -6.73 4.40
CA ILE A 84 -16.10 -7.64 3.82
C ILE A 84 -15.16 -8.18 4.92
N LEU A 85 -14.54 -7.30 5.70
CA LEU A 85 -13.61 -7.75 6.75
C LEU A 85 -14.29 -8.49 7.91
N LYS A 86 -15.57 -8.20 8.20
CA LYS A 86 -16.37 -8.90 9.22
C LYS A 86 -16.81 -10.29 8.75
N LYS A 87 -16.97 -10.53 7.44
CA LYS A 87 -17.52 -11.78 6.87
C LYS A 87 -16.47 -12.75 6.34
N VAL A 88 -15.29 -12.26 5.96
CA VAL A 88 -14.18 -13.12 5.54
C VAL A 88 -13.50 -13.73 6.78
N GLU A 89 -13.46 -15.06 6.84
CA GLU A 89 -12.85 -15.82 7.95
C GLU A 89 -11.38 -16.17 7.67
N GLU A 90 -11.01 -16.37 6.40
CA GLU A 90 -9.65 -16.72 6.00
C GLU A 90 -8.72 -15.54 6.22
N LYS A 91 -7.66 -15.77 7.02
CA LYS A 91 -6.70 -14.73 7.36
C LYS A 91 -6.02 -14.13 6.14
N ASP A 92 -5.66 -14.96 5.16
CA ASP A 92 -4.94 -14.51 3.96
C ASP A 92 -5.80 -13.59 3.08
N ILE A 93 -7.05 -13.96 2.83
CA ILE A 93 -8.00 -13.16 2.05
C ILE A 93 -8.36 -11.87 2.80
N LYS A 94 -8.55 -11.96 4.13
CA LYS A 94 -8.84 -10.78 4.97
C LYS A 94 -7.68 -9.79 4.95
N LYS A 95 -6.44 -10.30 5.02
CA LYS A 95 -5.23 -9.49 4.86
C LYS A 95 -5.23 -8.85 3.47
N GLU A 96 -5.33 -9.62 2.39
CA GLU A 96 -5.38 -9.10 1.02
C GLU A 96 -6.41 -7.97 0.85
N ALA A 97 -7.63 -8.17 1.35
CA ALA A 97 -8.69 -7.16 1.32
C ALA A 97 -8.29 -5.87 2.06
N ALA A 98 -7.74 -6.00 3.27
CA ALA A 98 -7.25 -4.85 4.04
C ALA A 98 -6.10 -4.12 3.31
N LEU A 99 -5.21 -4.85 2.65
CA LEU A 99 -4.13 -4.26 1.84
C LEU A 99 -4.65 -3.42 0.69
N GLN A 100 -5.59 -3.97 -0.08
CA GLN A 100 -6.21 -3.24 -1.18
C GLN A 100 -6.89 -1.96 -0.68
N MET A 101 -7.58 -2.01 0.47
CA MET A 101 -8.18 -0.82 1.09
C MET A 101 -7.13 0.23 1.48
N VAL A 102 -6.00 -0.18 2.07
CA VAL A 102 -4.89 0.73 2.41
C VAL A 102 -4.32 1.39 1.14
N GLN A 103 -4.12 0.61 0.08
CA GLN A 103 -3.60 1.10 -1.21
C GLN A 103 -4.56 2.13 -1.85
N CYS A 104 -5.86 1.97 -1.66
CA CYS A 104 -6.89 2.93 -2.08
C CYS A 104 -6.99 4.18 -1.19
N LYS A 105 -6.01 4.43 -0.30
CA LYS A 105 -5.97 5.57 0.62
C LYS A 105 -7.15 5.63 1.60
N THR A 106 -7.79 4.49 1.89
CA THR A 106 -8.97 4.42 2.77
C THR A 106 -8.68 4.99 4.16
N LEU A 107 -7.49 4.73 4.72
CA LEU A 107 -7.06 5.27 6.03
C LEU A 107 -7.18 6.80 6.11
N LYS A 108 -6.75 7.51 5.07
CA LYS A 108 -6.85 8.98 5.02
C LYS A 108 -8.31 9.44 5.03
N THR A 109 -9.18 8.74 4.30
CA THR A 109 -10.62 9.08 4.29
C THR A 109 -11.27 8.80 5.65
N LEU A 110 -10.87 7.74 6.34
CA LEU A 110 -11.35 7.42 7.69
C LEU A 110 -10.95 8.52 8.69
N GLU A 111 -9.70 8.97 8.67
CA GLU A 111 -9.21 10.09 9.51
C GLU A 111 -10.02 11.38 9.27
N LEU A 112 -10.26 11.72 8.00
CA LEU A 112 -11.06 12.90 7.63
C LEU A 112 -12.54 12.76 8.04
N THR A 113 -13.06 11.53 8.04
CA THR A 113 -14.45 11.24 8.41
C THR A 113 -14.62 11.33 9.93
N ASP A 114 -13.67 10.78 10.69
CA ASP A 114 -13.66 10.86 12.15
C ASP A 114 -13.52 12.30 12.66
N ALA A 115 -12.67 13.10 12.01
CA ALA A 115 -12.49 14.51 12.37
C ALA A 115 -13.76 15.37 12.15
N LYS A 116 -14.62 15.00 11.21
CA LYS A 116 -15.85 15.76 10.88
C LYS A 116 -17.01 15.49 11.83
N LYS A 117 -17.01 14.36 12.57
CA LYS A 117 -18.07 13.93 13.50
C LYS A 117 -19.49 14.12 12.94
N TYR A 118 -19.90 13.19 12.08
CA TYR A 118 -21.21 13.22 11.41
C TYR A 118 -22.41 12.99 12.35
N GLY A 119 -22.19 12.53 13.58
CA GLY A 119 -23.28 12.24 14.54
C GLY A 119 -24.10 11.00 14.17
N ASP A 120 -23.58 10.18 13.27
CA ASP A 120 -24.13 8.88 12.87
C ASP A 120 -23.33 7.77 13.57
N THR A 121 -23.94 7.19 14.60
CA THR A 121 -23.29 6.17 15.45
C THR A 121 -22.86 4.95 14.65
N GLU A 122 -23.62 4.52 13.64
CA GLU A 122 -23.28 3.35 12.82
C GLU A 122 -22.03 3.64 11.98
N LEU A 123 -21.94 4.84 11.42
CA LEU A 123 -20.76 5.28 10.67
C LEU A 123 -19.53 5.39 11.57
N GLU A 124 -19.67 5.93 12.77
CA GLU A 124 -18.58 6.07 13.73
C GLU A 124 -18.01 4.70 14.16
N GLU A 125 -18.88 3.74 14.46
CA GLU A 125 -18.49 2.36 14.78
C GLU A 125 -17.75 1.68 13.60
N ASP A 126 -18.24 1.85 12.38
CA ASP A 126 -17.59 1.28 11.19
C ASP A 126 -16.25 1.96 10.89
N VAL A 127 -16.13 3.27 11.12
CA VAL A 127 -14.86 4.02 10.97
C VAL A 127 -13.83 3.53 11.99
N GLU A 128 -14.22 3.37 13.25
CA GLU A 128 -13.33 2.87 14.30
C GLU A 128 -12.87 1.43 14.02
N PHE A 129 -13.82 0.57 13.63
CA PHE A 129 -13.53 -0.82 13.27
C PHE A 129 -12.54 -0.91 12.09
N LEU A 130 -12.81 -0.21 10.99
CA LEU A 130 -11.93 -0.24 9.82
C LEU A 130 -10.57 0.35 10.14
N SER A 131 -10.51 1.49 10.82
CA SER A 131 -9.24 2.13 11.19
C SER A 131 -8.36 1.16 11.97
N SER A 132 -8.94 0.47 12.96
CA SER A 132 -8.25 -0.53 13.75
C SER A 132 -7.76 -1.72 12.91
N GLN A 133 -8.63 -2.31 12.07
CA GLN A 133 -8.26 -3.47 11.24
C GLN A 133 -7.19 -3.13 10.19
N LEU A 134 -7.30 -1.97 9.56
CA LEU A 134 -6.34 -1.51 8.56
C LEU A 134 -4.99 -1.16 9.20
N GLN A 135 -4.98 -0.50 10.36
CA GLN A 135 -3.75 -0.22 11.10
C GLN A 135 -3.05 -1.51 11.57
N LEU A 136 -3.80 -2.49 12.08
CA LEU A 136 -3.27 -3.81 12.41
C LEU A 136 -2.66 -4.48 11.17
N SER A 137 -3.33 -4.41 10.03
CA SER A 137 -2.81 -4.97 8.78
C SER A 137 -1.53 -4.26 8.32
N VAL A 138 -1.43 -2.94 8.50
CA VAL A 138 -0.20 -2.17 8.24
C VAL A 138 0.93 -2.54 9.21
N GLN A 139 0.61 -2.83 10.47
CA GLN A 139 1.60 -3.29 11.45
C GLN A 139 2.06 -4.72 11.15
N ASP A 140 1.15 -5.63 10.79
CA ASP A 140 1.46 -7.01 10.38
C ASP A 140 2.33 -7.02 9.11
N LEU A 141 2.00 -6.18 8.13
CA LEU A 141 2.83 -5.96 6.94
C LEU A 141 4.21 -5.44 7.29
N SER A 142 4.37 -4.66 8.35
CA SER A 142 5.70 -4.19 8.76
C SER A 142 6.55 -5.28 9.41
N SER A 143 6.12 -6.55 9.37
CA SER A 143 6.92 -7.66 9.88
C SER A 143 8.17 -7.88 9.02
N PHE A 144 9.31 -7.94 9.69
CA PHE A 144 10.59 -8.24 9.06
C PHE A 144 10.63 -9.62 8.40
N ASP A 145 9.80 -10.57 8.87
CA ASP A 145 9.75 -11.93 8.34
C ASP A 145 9.10 -11.99 6.94
N GLU A 146 8.10 -11.15 6.68
CA GLU A 146 7.51 -10.99 5.35
C GLU A 146 8.55 -10.43 4.37
N TYR A 147 9.24 -9.35 4.76
CA TYR A 147 10.35 -8.79 3.98
C TYR A 147 11.43 -9.84 3.68
N CYS A 148 11.86 -10.59 4.70
CA CYS A 148 12.86 -11.65 4.52
C CYS A 148 12.40 -12.72 3.53
N SER A 149 11.13 -13.11 3.58
CA SER A 149 10.56 -14.12 2.70
C SER A 149 10.49 -13.62 1.25
N GLU A 150 10.07 -12.36 1.06
CA GLU A 150 10.01 -11.71 -0.24
C GLU A 150 11.40 -11.62 -0.89
N VAL A 151 12.39 -11.06 -0.17
CA VAL A 151 13.77 -10.94 -0.65
C VAL A 151 14.39 -12.30 -0.97
N ARG A 152 14.23 -13.29 -0.09
CA ARG A 152 14.78 -14.65 -0.32
C ARG A 152 14.14 -15.34 -1.52
N SER A 153 12.86 -15.11 -1.77
CA SER A 153 12.17 -15.64 -2.95
C SER A 153 12.64 -15.00 -4.26
N GLY A 154 13.20 -13.79 -4.18
CA GLY A 154 13.60 -12.98 -5.33
C GLY A 154 12.43 -12.34 -6.08
N ARG A 155 11.19 -12.45 -5.57
CA ARG A 155 9.97 -11.90 -6.19
C ARG A 155 9.57 -10.61 -5.50
N LEU A 156 10.38 -9.57 -5.70
CA LEU A 156 10.13 -8.27 -5.09
C LEU A 156 8.94 -7.56 -5.71
N GLN A 157 8.14 -6.91 -4.87
CA GLN A 157 7.00 -6.09 -5.26
C GLN A 157 6.87 -4.88 -4.33
N TRP A 158 6.20 -3.83 -4.80
CA TRP A 158 5.97 -2.66 -3.96
C TRP A 158 4.94 -2.94 -2.86
N SER A 159 5.43 -3.26 -1.66
CA SER A 159 4.63 -3.45 -0.46
C SER A 159 5.06 -2.47 0.66
N PRO A 160 4.29 -2.35 1.77
CA PRO A 160 4.61 -1.43 2.85
C PRO A 160 5.97 -1.66 3.54
N VAL A 161 6.51 -2.88 3.54
CA VAL A 161 7.88 -3.13 4.07
C VAL A 161 8.95 -2.35 3.31
N HIS A 162 8.77 -2.14 2.01
CA HIS A 162 9.73 -1.40 1.20
C HIS A 162 9.59 0.12 1.36
N LYS A 163 8.37 0.62 1.61
CA LYS A 163 8.04 2.05 1.59
C LYS A 163 7.97 2.70 2.97
N SER A 164 7.77 1.92 4.03
CA SER A 164 7.54 2.44 5.39
C SER A 164 8.83 2.91 6.05
N ASP A 165 8.94 4.21 6.33
CA ASP A 165 10.07 4.79 7.06
C ASP A 165 10.21 4.18 8.48
N LYS A 166 9.08 3.87 9.13
CA LYS A 166 9.06 3.16 10.42
C LYS A 166 9.72 1.77 10.33
N PHE A 167 9.40 1.00 9.29
CA PHE A 167 10.00 -0.31 9.06
C PHE A 167 11.52 -0.22 8.99
N TRP A 168 12.04 0.72 8.20
CA TRP A 168 13.48 0.87 7.99
C TRP A 168 14.20 1.37 9.25
N ARG A 169 13.63 2.31 10.01
CA ARG A 169 14.20 2.73 11.30
C ARG A 169 14.34 1.57 12.29
N GLU A 170 13.33 0.70 12.36
CA GLU A 170 13.30 -0.40 13.32
C GLU A 170 14.15 -1.60 12.87
N ASN A 171 14.18 -1.89 11.57
CA ASN A 171 14.73 -3.15 11.05
C ASN A 171 16.05 -3.03 10.30
N ALA A 172 16.51 -1.83 9.89
CA ALA A 172 17.78 -1.69 9.16
C ALA A 172 18.98 -2.36 9.87
N PRO A 173 19.14 -2.31 11.21
CA PRO A 173 20.22 -3.04 11.89
C PRO A 173 20.17 -4.57 11.69
N ARG A 174 18.97 -5.14 11.50
CA ARG A 174 18.74 -6.59 11.31
C ARG A 174 19.20 -7.10 9.95
N PHE A 175 19.40 -6.22 8.97
CA PHE A 175 19.98 -6.59 7.67
C PHE A 175 21.45 -7.06 7.78
N ASN A 176 22.09 -6.80 8.92
CA ASN A 176 23.44 -7.27 9.22
C ASN A 176 23.47 -8.71 9.76
N GLU A 177 22.31 -9.28 10.10
CA GLU A 177 22.18 -10.66 10.56
C GLU A 177 22.61 -11.65 9.46
N LYS A 178 22.91 -12.88 9.87
CA LYS A 178 23.27 -14.00 8.97
C LYS A 178 24.37 -13.62 7.95
N ASN A 179 25.36 -12.85 8.43
CA ASN A 179 26.46 -12.36 7.60
C ASN A 179 25.95 -11.56 6.37
N PHE A 180 25.08 -10.59 6.62
CA PHE A 180 24.54 -9.69 5.59
C PHE A 180 23.80 -10.42 4.46
N GLU A 181 23.09 -11.50 4.78
CA GLU A 181 22.38 -12.34 3.82
C GLU A 181 21.45 -11.52 2.90
N LEU A 182 20.57 -10.71 3.49
CA LEU A 182 19.58 -9.91 2.75
C LEU A 182 20.25 -8.91 1.81
N ILE A 183 21.31 -8.25 2.27
CA ILE A 183 22.09 -7.29 1.46
C ILE A 183 22.71 -7.99 0.26
N LYS A 184 23.32 -9.17 0.47
CA LYS A 184 23.90 -9.95 -0.63
C LYS A 184 22.85 -10.38 -1.65
N ILE A 185 21.65 -10.75 -1.19
CA ILE A 185 20.55 -11.11 -2.09
C ILE A 185 20.08 -9.89 -2.88
N LEU A 186 19.84 -8.74 -2.24
CA LEU A 186 19.47 -7.50 -2.92
C LEU A 186 20.49 -7.12 -3.98
N ILE A 187 21.78 -7.14 -3.64
CA ILE A 187 22.86 -6.87 -4.59
C ILE A 187 22.79 -7.86 -5.75
N ARG A 188 22.72 -9.17 -5.48
CA ARG A 188 22.58 -10.18 -6.54
C ARG A 188 21.37 -9.93 -7.45
N LEU A 189 20.23 -9.50 -6.91
CA LEU A 189 19.05 -9.16 -7.70
C LEU A 189 19.31 -7.98 -8.63
N LEU A 190 20.03 -6.94 -8.18
CA LEU A 190 20.45 -5.82 -9.02
C LEU A 190 21.34 -6.25 -10.19
N GLU A 191 22.13 -7.31 -10.01
CA GLU A 191 23.07 -7.77 -11.04
C GLU A 191 22.47 -8.77 -12.03
N THR A 192 21.46 -9.54 -11.61
CA THR A 192 20.98 -10.72 -12.35
C THR A 192 19.53 -10.61 -12.81
N SER A 193 18.71 -9.78 -12.16
CA SER A 193 17.31 -9.62 -12.56
C SER A 193 17.20 -8.86 -13.88
N GLN A 194 16.25 -9.29 -14.71
CA GLN A 194 15.83 -8.58 -15.92
C GLN A 194 14.46 -7.91 -15.75
N ASP A 195 13.80 -8.14 -14.61
CA ASP A 195 12.50 -7.54 -14.32
C ASP A 195 12.69 -6.09 -13.80
N PRO A 196 12.17 -5.08 -14.51
CA PRO A 196 12.28 -3.68 -14.09
C PRO A 196 11.71 -3.43 -12.69
N LEU A 197 10.62 -4.10 -12.30
CA LEU A 197 10.01 -3.92 -10.98
C LEU A 197 10.97 -4.38 -9.88
N ILE A 198 11.54 -5.57 -10.03
CA ILE A 198 12.50 -6.13 -9.06
C ILE A 198 13.72 -5.23 -8.93
N LEU A 199 14.25 -4.74 -10.06
CA LEU A 199 15.39 -3.81 -10.07
C LEU A 199 15.06 -2.49 -9.37
N CYS A 200 13.88 -1.93 -9.59
CA CYS A 200 13.42 -0.71 -8.92
C CYS A 200 13.35 -0.89 -7.40
N VAL A 201 12.69 -1.96 -6.94
CA VAL A 201 12.52 -2.25 -5.50
C VAL A 201 13.87 -2.54 -4.85
N ALA A 202 14.71 -3.38 -5.46
CA ALA A 202 16.02 -3.69 -4.92
C ALA A 202 16.93 -2.45 -4.83
N ALA A 203 16.90 -1.57 -5.82
CA ALA A 203 17.72 -0.36 -5.82
C ALA A 203 17.26 0.60 -4.72
N HIS A 204 15.94 0.75 -4.59
CA HIS A 204 15.32 1.52 -3.53
C HIS A 204 15.73 1.04 -2.14
N ASP A 205 15.61 -0.27 -1.89
CA ASP A 205 15.92 -0.89 -0.61
C ASP A 205 17.39 -0.75 -0.20
N VAL A 206 18.31 -0.90 -1.15
CA VAL A 206 19.74 -0.63 -0.92
C VAL A 206 19.94 0.82 -0.46
N GLY A 207 19.24 1.76 -1.09
CA GLY A 207 19.26 3.16 -0.69
C GLY A 207 18.67 3.39 0.70
N GLU A 208 17.54 2.78 1.02
CA GLU A 208 16.88 2.91 2.34
C GLU A 208 17.71 2.31 3.48
N TYR A 209 18.35 1.17 3.26
CA TYR A 209 19.28 0.59 4.22
C TYR A 209 20.44 1.54 4.54
N VAL A 210 21.04 2.16 3.51
CA VAL A 210 22.14 3.13 3.68
C VAL A 210 21.67 4.37 4.43
N ARG A 211 20.46 4.85 4.14
CA ARG A 211 19.85 6.01 4.80
C ARG A 211 19.59 5.77 6.28
N HIS A 212 19.16 4.56 6.64
CA HIS A 212 18.71 4.23 7.99
C HIS A 212 19.76 3.51 8.86
N TYR A 213 20.86 3.03 8.26
CA TYR A 213 21.97 2.43 8.99
C TYR A 213 23.26 3.23 8.77
N PRO A 214 23.83 3.90 9.81
CA PRO A 214 24.99 4.77 9.66
C PRO A 214 26.23 4.12 9.03
N ARG A 215 26.42 2.81 9.21
CA ARG A 215 27.52 2.02 8.60
C ARG A 215 27.11 1.33 7.30
N GLY A 216 25.89 1.54 6.83
CA GLY A 216 25.31 0.86 5.67
C GLY A 216 26.10 1.14 4.40
N LYS A 217 26.61 2.37 4.23
CA LYS A 217 27.50 2.71 3.11
C LYS A 217 28.72 1.79 3.02
N THR A 218 29.43 1.59 4.13
CA THR A 218 30.61 0.72 4.18
C THR A 218 30.25 -0.72 3.84
N VAL A 219 29.11 -1.21 4.32
CA VAL A 219 28.61 -2.56 4.02
C VAL A 219 28.28 -2.71 2.53
N ILE A 220 27.55 -1.75 1.95
CA ILE A 220 27.21 -1.78 0.52
C ILE A 220 28.46 -1.69 -0.36
N GLU A 221 29.46 -0.88 0.02
CA GLU A 221 30.73 -0.80 -0.69
C GLU A 221 31.54 -2.10 -0.57
N GLN A 222 31.57 -2.73 0.62
CA GLN A 222 32.23 -4.02 0.85
C GLN A 222 31.70 -5.12 -0.08
N TYR A 223 30.40 -5.15 -0.33
CA TYR A 223 29.76 -6.15 -1.19
C TYR A 223 29.53 -5.67 -2.63
N GLN A 224 30.23 -4.62 -3.08
CA GLN A 224 30.17 -4.09 -4.44
C GLN A 224 28.78 -3.58 -4.88
N GLY A 225 27.85 -3.38 -3.94
CA GLY A 225 26.49 -2.93 -4.25
C GLY A 225 26.44 -1.54 -4.87
N LYS A 226 27.40 -0.66 -4.54
CA LYS A 226 27.54 0.65 -5.19
C LYS A 226 27.73 0.52 -6.71
N GLN A 227 28.57 -0.42 -7.14
CA GLN A 227 28.84 -0.67 -8.55
C GLN A 227 27.60 -1.29 -9.22
N ALA A 228 26.90 -2.20 -8.53
CA ALA A 228 25.64 -2.78 -9.01
C ALA A 228 24.57 -1.70 -9.26
N VAL A 229 24.33 -0.80 -8.31
CA VAL A 229 23.35 0.29 -8.48
C VAL A 229 23.81 1.29 -9.57
N MET A 230 25.09 1.64 -9.63
CA MET A 230 25.59 2.57 -10.65
C MET A 230 25.42 2.05 -12.08
N ARG A 231 25.52 0.74 -12.31
CA ARG A 231 25.22 0.14 -13.64
C ARG A 231 23.79 0.37 -14.09
N LEU A 232 22.84 0.47 -13.15
CA LEU A 232 21.43 0.68 -13.46
C LEU A 232 21.09 2.13 -13.83
N LEU A 233 22.02 3.08 -13.68
CA LEU A 233 21.83 4.46 -14.15
C LEU A 233 21.69 4.55 -15.68
N THR A 234 22.21 3.56 -16.40
CA THR A 234 22.09 3.43 -17.86
C THR A 234 21.04 2.40 -18.29
N ALA A 235 20.17 1.95 -17.39
CA ALA A 235 19.11 1.00 -17.73
C ALA A 235 18.15 1.57 -18.80
N GLU A 236 17.55 0.68 -19.59
CA GLU A 236 16.58 1.06 -20.61
C GLU A 236 15.30 1.65 -19.98
N ASP A 237 14.83 1.02 -18.90
CA ASP A 237 13.63 1.45 -18.18
C ASP A 237 13.88 2.76 -17.39
N PRO A 238 13.09 3.81 -17.64
CA PRO A 238 13.24 5.09 -16.93
C PRO A 238 13.03 5.00 -15.41
N ASN A 239 12.14 4.14 -14.93
CA ASN A 239 11.88 3.97 -13.50
C ASN A 239 13.07 3.29 -12.81
N VAL A 240 13.69 2.30 -13.46
CA VAL A 240 14.91 1.66 -12.95
C VAL A 240 16.01 2.70 -12.79
N ARG A 241 16.23 3.56 -13.81
CA ARG A 241 17.21 4.65 -13.71
C ARG A 241 16.88 5.63 -12.59
N TYR A 242 15.61 5.98 -12.43
CA TYR A 242 15.15 6.89 -11.37
C TYR A 242 15.45 6.32 -9.98
N HIS A 243 15.09 5.06 -9.71
CA HIS A 243 15.35 4.43 -8.42
C HIS A 243 16.84 4.19 -8.16
N ALA A 244 17.61 3.84 -9.21
CA ALA A 244 19.06 3.74 -9.11
C ALA A 244 19.71 5.09 -8.77
N LEU A 245 19.25 6.17 -9.39
CA LEU A 245 19.75 7.52 -9.12
C LEU A 245 19.51 7.93 -7.65
N LEU A 246 18.30 7.72 -7.15
CA LEU A 246 17.98 8.01 -5.74
C LEU A 246 18.85 7.19 -4.77
N ALA A 247 19.09 5.92 -5.08
CA ALA A 247 19.94 5.06 -4.26
C ALA A 247 21.41 5.52 -4.28
N VAL A 248 21.93 5.94 -5.44
CA VAL A 248 23.28 6.52 -5.55
C VAL A 248 23.38 7.84 -4.77
N GLN A 249 22.38 8.71 -4.86
CA GLN A 249 22.34 9.95 -4.07
C GLN A 249 22.45 9.65 -2.57
N LYS A 250 21.68 8.69 -2.07
CA LYS A 250 21.76 8.22 -0.67
C LYS A 250 23.14 7.66 -0.29
N LEU A 251 23.82 6.97 -1.21
CA LEU A 251 25.18 6.44 -1.02
C LEU A 251 26.27 7.52 -1.02
N MET A 252 26.07 8.62 -1.75
CA MET A 252 27.07 9.67 -1.91
C MET A 252 27.05 10.70 -0.77
N VAL A 253 25.92 10.89 -0.12
CA VAL A 253 25.78 11.84 0.99
C VAL A 253 26.48 11.31 2.24
N HIS A 254 27.39 12.11 2.80
CA HIS A 254 28.16 11.75 4.00
C HIS A 254 27.46 12.08 5.32
N ASN A 255 26.25 12.68 5.30
CA ASN A 255 25.44 12.90 6.50
C ASN A 255 23.98 13.26 6.14
N TRP A 256 23.04 12.29 6.18
CA TRP A 256 21.63 12.53 5.82
C TRP A 256 20.92 13.50 6.78
N GLU A 257 21.37 13.59 8.04
CA GLU A 257 20.83 14.53 9.05
C GLU A 257 20.93 16.01 8.64
N TYR A 258 21.85 16.36 7.73
CA TYR A 258 22.04 17.73 7.28
C TYR A 258 21.06 18.15 6.18
N LEU A 259 20.64 17.22 5.31
CA LEU A 259 19.73 17.53 4.20
C LEU A 259 18.27 17.70 4.66
N GLY A 260 17.83 16.92 5.65
CA GLY A 260 16.48 17.09 6.22
C GLY A 260 16.29 18.48 6.84
N LYS A 261 17.34 18.99 7.52
CA LYS A 261 17.32 20.34 8.12
C LYS A 261 17.38 21.48 7.08
N GLN A 262 17.99 21.27 5.92
CA GLN A 262 18.03 22.32 4.88
C GLN A 262 16.69 22.45 4.15
N LEU A 263 15.98 21.35 3.93
CA LEU A 263 14.66 21.38 3.29
C LEU A 263 13.58 22.04 4.17
N ASP A 264 13.68 21.93 5.49
CA ASP A 264 12.74 22.57 6.43
C ASP A 264 12.99 24.09 6.59
N VAL A 265 14.20 24.58 6.26
CA VAL A 265 14.60 25.98 6.42
C VAL A 265 14.33 26.83 5.16
N GLU A 266 14.14 26.19 4.00
CA GLU A 266 13.83 26.88 2.74
C GLU A 266 12.32 27.07 2.46
N ALA A 267 11.45 26.90 3.46
CA ALA A 267 10.07 27.39 3.37
C ALA A 267 10.09 28.93 3.36
N PRO A 268 9.62 29.60 2.29
CA PRO A 268 9.66 31.05 2.22
C PRO A 268 8.71 31.66 3.25
N GLU A 269 9.25 32.48 4.17
CA GLU A 269 8.46 33.36 5.01
C GLU A 269 7.59 34.24 4.11
N THR A 270 6.27 34.10 4.25
CA THR A 270 5.29 34.96 3.58
C THR A 270 5.49 36.39 4.07
N VAL A 271 6.07 37.24 3.22
CA VAL A 271 6.20 38.68 3.48
C VAL A 271 4.78 39.27 3.53
N ALA A 272 4.33 39.62 4.73
CA ALA A 272 3.09 40.34 4.94
C ALA A 272 3.24 41.77 4.42
N VAL A 273 2.55 42.08 3.32
CA VAL A 273 2.41 43.45 2.81
C VAL A 273 1.38 44.17 3.69
N LYS A 274 1.81 45.26 4.35
CA LYS A 274 0.93 46.29 4.91
C LYS A 274 0.58 47.31 3.85
#